data_AF-A0AA38CIN0-F1
#
_entry.id   AF-A0AA38CIN0-F1
#
_cell.length_a   1.000
_cell.length_b   1.000
_cell.length_c   1.000
_cell.angle_alpha   90.00
_cell.angle_beta   90.00
_cell.angle_gamma   90.00
#
_symmetry.space_group_name_H-M   'P 1'
#
loop_
_entity.id
_entity.type
_entity.pdbx_description
1 polymer ?
#
loop_
_entity_poly.entity_id
_entity_poly.type
_entity_poly.pdbx_seq_one_letter_code
_entity_poly.pdbx_strand_id
1 'polypeptide(L)' 'NAEQQELDKYVSKKHDMLLQRTLKAGSYKKRFSWVIVDGFAAEITPDQADQLRSADGVRVVEKEQEL' A
#
# COMPACT_ATOMS: atom_id res chain seq x y z
N ASN A 1 13.63 -18.03 -0.90
CA ASN A 1 13.62 -19.17 0.05
C ASN A 1 12.49 -18.94 1.06
N ALA A 2 12.25 -19.83 2.02
CA ALA A 2 11.08 -19.75 2.91
C ALA A 2 11.03 -18.48 3.77
N GLU A 3 12.19 -17.99 4.23
CA GLU A 3 12.29 -16.76 5.04
C GLU A 3 11.79 -15.52 4.28
N GLN A 4 12.18 -15.39 3.00
CA GLN A 4 11.70 -14.30 2.14
C GLN A 4 10.17 -14.33 1.99
N GLN A 5 9.57 -15.51 1.84
CA GLN A 5 8.12 -15.64 1.69
C GLN A 5 7.35 -15.21 2.95
N GLU A 6 7.90 -15.51 4.14
CA GLU A 6 7.29 -15.07 5.40
C GLU A 6 7.40 -13.55 5.58
N LEU A 7 8.53 -12.96 5.18
CA LEU A 7 8.70 -11.51 5.18
C LEU A 7 7.74 -10.82 4.20
N ASP A 8 7.60 -11.36 2.99
CA ASP A 8 6.66 -10.86 1.97
C ASP A 8 5.22 -10.87 2.50
N LYS A 9 4.79 -11.96 3.17
CA LYS A 9 3.46 -12.06 3.80
C LYS A 9 3.28 -11.03 4.92
N TYR A 10 4.27 -10.88 5.80
CA TYR A 10 4.22 -9.95 6.91
C TYR A 10 4.05 -8.50 6.42
N VAL A 11 4.88 -8.09 5.47
CA VAL A 11 4.82 -6.74 4.88
C VAL A 11 3.53 -6.53 4.10
N SER A 12 3.11 -7.50 3.30
CA SER A 12 1.83 -7.44 2.58
C SER A 12 0.64 -7.22 3.52
N LYS A 13 0.61 -7.93 4.66
CA LYS A 13 -0.43 -7.79 5.69
C LYS A 13 -0.40 -6.41 6.36
N LYS A 14 0.79 -5.86 6.64
CA LYS A 14 0.94 -4.50 7.16
C LYS A 14 0.35 -3.46 6.20
N HIS A 15 0.61 -3.60 4.89
CA HIS A 15 0.02 -2.72 3.88
C HIS A 15 -1.51 -2.87 3.80
N ASP A 16 -2.04 -4.09 3.91
CA ASP A 16 -3.49 -4.32 3.94
C ASP A 16 -4.14 -3.64 5.15
N MET A 17 -3.51 -3.71 6.33
CA MET A 17 -3.99 -3.02 7.53
C MET A 17 -4.03 -1.50 7.37
N LEU A 18 -2.99 -0.92 6.76
CA LEU A 18 -2.97 0.52 6.44
C LEU A 18 -4.11 0.90 5.49
N LEU A 19 -4.33 0.13 4.43
CA LEU A 19 -5.40 0.40 3.47
C LEU A 19 -6.78 0.27 4.12
N GLN A 20 -7.01 -0.80 4.90
CA GLN A 20 -8.29 -1.06 5.56
C GLN A 20 -8.66 0.00 6.62
N ARG A 21 -7.66 0.54 7.33
CA ARG A 21 -7.92 1.60 8.34
C ARG A 21 -8.12 2.98 7.73
N THR A 22 -7.58 3.21 6.53
CA THR A 22 -7.57 4.54 5.89
C THR A 22 -8.70 4.69 4.89
N LEU A 23 -8.99 3.65 4.11
CA LEU A 23 -9.92 3.69 2.99
C LEU A 23 -11.11 2.77 3.22
N LYS A 24 -12.24 3.08 2.58
CA LYS A 24 -13.43 2.23 2.62
C LYS A 24 -13.13 0.86 1.99
N ALA A 25 -13.54 -0.21 2.66
CA ALA A 25 -13.42 -1.56 2.11
C ALA A 25 -14.11 -1.68 0.73
N GLY A 26 -13.40 -2.27 -0.23
CA GLY A 26 -13.88 -2.44 -1.60
C GLY A 26 -13.80 -1.21 -2.50
N SER A 27 -13.33 -0.06 -2.00
CA SER A 27 -13.16 1.16 -2.82
C SER A 27 -11.77 1.31 -3.43
N TYR A 28 -10.86 0.34 -3.20
CA TYR A 28 -9.48 0.37 -3.67
C TYR A 28 -9.05 -1.05 -4.07
N LYS A 29 -7.98 -1.15 -4.87
CA LYS A 29 -7.37 -2.43 -5.23
C LYS A 29 -5.85 -2.39 -5.09
N LYS A 30 -5.32 -3.07 -4.08
CA LYS A 30 -3.86 -3.29 -3.96
C LYS A 30 -3.40 -4.19 -5.11
N ARG A 31 -2.31 -3.80 -5.78
CA ARG A 31 -1.70 -4.55 -6.89
C ARG A 31 -0.61 -5.47 -6.40
N PHE A 32 0.35 -4.91 -5.66
CA PHE A 32 1.49 -5.64 -5.11
C PHE A 32 2.10 -4.87 -3.94
N SER A 33 3.00 -5.53 -3.21
CA SER A 33 3.79 -4.94 -2.13
C SER A 33 5.27 -5.11 -2.45
N TRP A 34 6.06 -4.09 -2.11
CA TRP A 34 7.51 -4.04 -2.24
C TRP A 34 8.13 -4.06 -0.86
N VAL A 35 8.74 -5.19 -0.51
CA VAL A 35 9.37 -5.39 0.81
C VAL A 35 10.56 -4.47 1.03
N ILE A 36 11.39 -4.26 -0.01
CA ILE A 36 12.65 -3.52 0.11
C ILE A 36 12.44 -2.07 0.57
N VAL A 37 11.35 -1.45 0.12
CA VAL A 37 11.03 -0.05 0.43
C VAL A 37 9.84 0.10 1.37
N ASP A 38 9.30 -1.00 1.90
CA ASP A 38 8.08 -1.02 2.73
C ASP A 38 6.94 -0.21 2.08
N GLY A 39 6.74 -0.46 0.77
CA GLY A 39 5.82 0.27 -0.10
C GLY A 39 4.86 -0.64 -0.85
N PHE A 40 3.83 -0.09 -1.47
CA PHE A 40 2.86 -0.84 -2.26
C PHE A 40 2.28 0.01 -3.38
N ALA A 41 1.78 -0.65 -4.42
CA ALA A 41 1.00 -0.01 -5.48
C ALA A 41 -0.49 -0.37 -5.32
N ALA A 42 -1.36 0.60 -5.56
CA ALA A 42 -2.81 0.41 -5.52
C ALA A 42 -3.51 1.27 -6.58
N GLU A 43 -4.59 0.73 -7.13
CA GLU A 43 -5.56 1.51 -7.90
C GLU A 43 -6.50 2.21 -6.92
N ILE A 44 -6.49 3.54 -6.96
CA ILE A 44 -7.21 4.43 -6.04
C ILE A 44 -7.65 5.72 -6.77
N THR A 45 -8.56 6.47 -6.16
CA THR A 45 -8.94 7.81 -6.62
C THR A 45 -7.98 8.89 -6.11
N PRO A 46 -7.96 10.09 -6.71
CA PRO A 46 -7.20 11.23 -6.18
C PRO A 46 -7.52 11.55 -4.71
N ASP A 47 -8.80 11.56 -4.34
CA ASP A 47 -9.23 11.81 -2.96
C ASP A 47 -8.68 10.75 -1.98
N GLN A 48 -8.62 9.49 -2.40
CA GLN A 48 -8.02 8.41 -1.59
C GLN A 48 -6.50 8.56 -1.48
N ALA A 49 -5.85 9.10 -2.51
CA ALA A 49 -4.43 9.43 -2.44
C ALA A 49 -4.16 10.53 -1.41
N ASP A 50 -5.02 11.55 -1.32
CA ASP A 50 -4.92 12.61 -0.31
C ASP A 50 -5.15 12.10 1.11
N GLN A 51 -6.08 11.14 1.28
CA GLN A 51 -6.27 10.44 2.56
C GLN A 51 -5.00 9.68 2.97
N LEU A 52 -4.38 8.96 2.02
CA LEU A 52 -3.13 8.23 2.28
C LEU A 52 -1.96 9.18 2.59
N ARG A 53 -1.85 10.33 1.93
CA ARG A 53 -0.82 11.35 2.24
C ARG A 53 -0.88 11.85 3.68
N SER A 54 -2.06 11.80 4.27
CA SER A 54 -2.30 12.26 5.65
C SER A 54 -2.30 11.12 6.67
N ALA A 55 -2.11 9.87 6.25
CA ALA A 55 -2.19 8.71 7.13
C ALA A 55 -0.86 8.45 7.86
N ASP A 56 -0.96 8.17 9.16
CA ASP A 56 0.21 7.80 9.96
C ASP A 56 0.95 6.60 9.34
N GLY A 57 2.26 6.72 9.20
CA GLY A 57 3.11 5.70 8.59
C GLY A 57 3.20 5.73 7.07
N VAL A 58 2.57 6.72 6.41
CA VAL A 58 2.79 7.00 4.99
C VAL A 58 3.78 8.14 4.83
N ARG A 59 4.85 7.92 4.08
CA ARG A 59 5.88 8.94 3.84
C ARG A 59 5.70 9.69 2.54
N VAL A 60 5.31 8.98 1.48
CA VAL A 60 5.20 9.51 0.10
C VAL A 60 4.05 8.80 -0.61
N VAL A 61 3.29 9.56 -1.40
CA VAL A 61 2.26 9.03 -2.32
C VAL A 61 2.44 9.70 -3.68
N GLU A 62 2.98 8.94 -4.63
CA GLU A 62 3.15 9.35 -6.01
C GLU A 62 2.16 8.63 -6.91
N LYS A 63 1.75 9.32 -7.99
CA LYS A 63 1.01 8.67 -9.07
C LYS A 63 2.01 7.82 -9.86
N GLU A 64 1.70 6.54 -10.07
CA GLU A 64 2.46 5.70 -11.00
C GLU A 64 2.53 6.40 -12.36
N GLN A 65 3.74 6.66 -12.84
CA GLN A 65 3.99 7.19 -14.17
C GLN A 65 4.34 5.99 -15.05
N GLU A 66 3.42 5.57 -15.92
CA GLU A 66 3.81 4.67 -17.02
C GLU A 66 4.80 5.45 -17.90
N LEU A 67 6.01 4.92 -18.02
CA LEU A 67 7.07 5.43 -18.93
C LEU A 67 6.76 5.09 -20.38
#